data_AF-A0A8D8U697-F1
#
_entry.id   AF-A0A8D8U697-F1
#
_cell.length_a   1.000
_cell.length_b   1.000
_cell.length_c   1.000
_cell.angle_alpha   90.00
_cell.angle_beta   90.00
_cell.angle_gamma   90.00
#
_symmetry.space_group_name_H-M   'P 1'
#
loop_
_entity.id
_entity.type
_entity.pdbx_description
1 polymer ?
#
loop_
_entity_poly.entity_id
_entity_poly.type
_entity_poly.pdbx_seq_one_letter_code
_entity_poly.pdbx_strand_id
1 'polypeptide(L)'
;MGSEHYCLRWNNHQNNLLGVFSQLLHDESLVDVTLACSEGHSIRAHKVVLSACSSYFQSLFVDHPGRHPIVILKDVCFSELRTLIEFMYRGEVNVEYCQLSTLLKTAESLKVKGLAEMTQDLSTRSRTTAPTSQENETASSEPTAHSSALQQRLEASPPPIELTTIKRRLSSEDERNSPSPRPNTPPPPPHL
;
A
#
# COMPACT_ATOMS: atom_id res chain seq x y z
N MET A 1 -33.55 -25.73 -23.00
CA MET A 1 -33.61 -24.35 -22.47
C MET A 1 -32.20 -23.95 -22.10
N GLY A 2 -31.72 -22.78 -22.55
CA GLY A 2 -30.49 -22.20 -22.02
C GLY A 2 -30.76 -21.54 -20.67
N SER A 3 -29.82 -21.60 -19.73
CA SER A 3 -29.91 -20.85 -18.48
C SER A 3 -29.52 -19.39 -18.74
N GLU A 4 -30.41 -18.46 -18.42
CA GLU A 4 -30.05 -17.04 -18.37
C GLU A 4 -29.21 -16.76 -17.12
N HIS A 5 -28.14 -16.00 -17.28
CA HIS A 5 -27.21 -15.64 -16.19
C HIS A 5 -27.14 -14.12 -16.06
N TYR A 6 -27.48 -13.60 -14.88
CA TYR A 6 -27.41 -12.17 -14.58
C TYR A 6 -26.14 -11.85 -13.77
N CYS A 7 -25.45 -10.78 -14.15
CA CYS A 7 -24.31 -10.24 -13.40
C CYS A 7 -24.77 -9.06 -12.54
N LEU A 8 -24.52 -9.13 -11.23
CA LEU A 8 -24.84 -8.05 -10.29
C LEU A 8 -23.55 -7.36 -9.83
N ARG A 9 -23.52 -6.02 -9.91
CA ARG A 9 -22.37 -5.20 -9.49
C ARG A 9 -22.78 -4.25 -8.37
N TRP A 10 -22.12 -4.36 -7.22
CA TRP A 10 -22.21 -3.34 -6.17
C TRP A 10 -21.25 -2.19 -6.49
N ASN A 11 -21.81 -1.05 -6.87
CA ASN A 11 -21.06 0.20 -7.07
C ASN A 11 -20.43 0.68 -5.76
N ASN A 12 -19.19 1.17 -5.83
CA ASN A 12 -18.38 1.62 -4.68
C ASN A 12 -18.03 0.55 -3.63
N HIS A 13 -18.23 -0.75 -3.91
CA HIS A 13 -17.91 -1.84 -2.99
C HIS A 13 -16.47 -1.80 -2.44
N GLN A 14 -15.47 -1.55 -3.31
CA GLN A 14 -14.06 -1.45 -2.90
C GLN A 14 -13.83 -0.32 -1.90
N ASN A 15 -14.37 0.88 -2.17
CA ASN A 15 -14.25 2.05 -1.30
C ASN A 15 -14.95 1.82 0.05
N ASN A 16 -16.12 1.16 0.05
CA ASN A 16 -16.80 0.77 1.27
C ASN A 16 -15.98 -0.24 2.08
N LEU A 17 -15.41 -1.27 1.45
CA LEU A 17 -14.61 -2.30 2.11
C LEU A 17 -13.34 -1.71 2.75
N LEU A 18 -12.61 -0.84 2.04
CA LEU A 18 -11.43 -0.13 2.56
C LEU A 18 -11.79 0.82 3.71
N GLY A 19 -12.91 1.53 3.61
CA GLY A 19 -13.44 2.37 4.69
C GLY A 19 -13.80 1.56 5.94
N VAL A 20 -14.44 0.40 5.77
CA VAL A 20 -14.77 -0.51 6.88
C VAL A 20 -13.51 -1.06 7.55
N PHE A 21 -12.50 -1.52 6.79
CA PHE A 21 -11.24 -1.97 7.40
C PHE A 21 -10.50 -0.84 8.11
N SER A 22 -10.52 0.38 7.58
CA SER A 22 -9.94 1.55 8.24
C SER A 22 -10.64 1.87 9.57
N GLN A 23 -11.96 1.76 9.62
CA GLN A 23 -12.75 1.94 10.85
C GLN A 23 -12.49 0.82 11.86
N LEU A 24 -12.48 -0.45 11.45
CA LEU A 24 -12.16 -1.59 12.32
C LEU A 24 -10.78 -1.47 12.96
N LEU A 25 -9.78 -0.96 12.23
CA LEU A 25 -8.46 -0.67 12.78
C LEU A 25 -8.51 0.45 13.83
N HIS A 26 -9.25 1.53 13.56
CA HIS A 26 -9.40 2.66 14.49
C HIS A 26 -10.08 2.25 15.80
N ASP A 27 -11.12 1.42 15.71
CA ASP A 27 -11.88 0.92 16.86
C ASP A 27 -11.20 -0.28 17.57
N GLU A 28 -10.02 -0.72 17.09
CA GLU A 28 -9.33 -1.97 17.45
C GLU A 28 -10.26 -3.21 17.52
N SER A 29 -11.25 -3.24 16.62
CA SER A 29 -12.27 -4.28 16.51
C SER A 29 -11.83 -5.35 15.51
N LEU A 30 -12.10 -6.62 15.81
CA LEU A 30 -11.67 -7.80 15.01
C LEU A 30 -10.14 -7.97 14.81
N VAL A 31 -9.31 -7.07 15.33
CA VAL A 31 -7.84 -7.18 15.30
C VAL A 31 -7.35 -8.43 16.04
N ASP A 32 -6.51 -9.22 15.37
CA ASP A 32 -6.09 -10.55 15.78
C ASP A 32 -4.56 -10.74 15.82
N VAL A 33 -3.79 -9.63 15.78
CA VAL A 33 -2.34 -9.60 16.03
C VAL A 33 -1.94 -8.29 16.69
N THR A 34 -0.87 -8.32 17.49
CA THR A 34 -0.17 -7.12 17.99
C THR A 34 1.22 -7.08 17.38
N LEU A 35 1.62 -5.92 16.85
CA LEU A 35 2.99 -5.63 16.39
C LEU A 35 3.65 -4.71 17.43
N ALA A 36 4.81 -5.08 17.96
CA ALA A 36 5.55 -4.31 18.96
C ALA A 36 6.88 -3.80 18.41
N CYS A 37 7.18 -2.53 18.62
CA CYS A 37 8.43 -1.87 18.23
C CYS A 37 9.51 -1.98 19.31
N SER A 38 10.76 -1.70 18.93
CA SER A 38 11.91 -1.60 19.85
C SER A 38 11.72 -0.59 20.99
N GLU A 39 10.91 0.45 20.76
CA GLU A 39 10.57 1.51 21.72
C GLU A 39 9.57 1.09 22.81
N GLY A 40 9.05 -0.14 22.79
CA GLY A 40 8.01 -0.61 23.70
C GLY A 40 6.58 -0.21 23.30
N HIS A 41 6.42 0.68 22.32
CA HIS A 41 5.14 0.96 21.67
C HIS A 41 4.62 -0.26 20.87
N SER A 42 3.30 -0.37 20.70
CA SER A 42 2.70 -1.45 19.90
C SER A 42 1.43 -0.99 19.16
N ILE A 43 1.08 -1.70 18.08
CA ILE A 43 -0.12 -1.49 17.26
C ILE A 43 -0.88 -2.81 17.18
N ARG A 44 -2.19 -2.80 17.44
CA ARG A 44 -3.09 -3.93 17.17
C ARG A 44 -3.61 -3.84 15.73
N ALA A 45 -3.65 -4.96 15.01
CA ALA A 45 -4.02 -4.99 13.59
C ALA A 45 -4.66 -6.34 13.19
N HIS A 46 -5.17 -6.41 11.96
CA HIS A 46 -5.72 -7.62 11.35
C HIS A 46 -4.64 -8.36 10.54
N LYS A 47 -4.41 -9.65 10.81
CA LYS A 47 -3.49 -10.50 10.04
C LYS A 47 -3.83 -10.50 8.56
N VAL A 48 -5.12 -10.57 8.19
CA VAL A 48 -5.57 -10.66 6.80
C VAL A 48 -5.13 -9.45 5.95
N VAL A 49 -5.16 -8.23 6.49
CA VAL A 49 -4.70 -7.02 5.78
C VAL A 49 -3.18 -7.00 5.69
N LEU A 50 -2.48 -7.33 6.80
CA LEU A 50 -1.02 -7.44 6.81
C LEU A 50 -0.50 -8.45 5.78
N SER A 51 -1.10 -9.66 5.71
CA SER A 51 -0.75 -10.69 4.73
C SER A 51 -1.12 -10.32 3.30
N ALA A 52 -2.20 -9.55 3.10
CA ALA A 52 -2.54 -9.03 1.78
C ALA A 52 -1.47 -8.04 1.27
N CYS A 53 -0.94 -7.18 2.14
CA CYS A 53 0.01 -6.12 1.79
C CYS A 53 1.50 -6.50 1.93
N SER A 54 1.84 -7.54 2.70
CA SER A 54 3.23 -7.96 2.98
C SER A 54 3.41 -9.47 2.87
N SER A 55 4.39 -9.90 2.07
CA SER A 55 4.76 -11.32 1.99
C SER A 55 5.48 -11.82 3.24
N TYR A 56 6.16 -10.94 3.97
CA TYR A 56 6.76 -11.25 5.28
C TYR A 56 5.67 -11.62 6.31
N PHE A 57 4.66 -10.76 6.48
CA PHE A 57 3.55 -11.06 7.38
C PHE A 57 2.67 -12.22 6.89
N GLN A 58 2.56 -12.44 5.57
CA GLN A 58 1.90 -13.61 5.01
C GLN A 58 2.57 -14.92 5.46
N SER A 59 3.87 -15.10 5.23
CA SER A 59 4.60 -16.28 5.70
C SER A 59 4.53 -16.41 7.22
N LEU A 60 4.85 -15.34 7.95
CA LEU A 60 4.89 -15.34 9.42
C LEU A 60 3.60 -15.89 10.06
N PHE A 61 2.43 -15.49 9.56
CA PHE A 61 1.14 -15.91 10.13
C PHE A 61 0.63 -17.27 9.62
N VAL A 62 1.11 -17.73 8.46
CA VAL A 62 0.86 -19.10 7.97
C VAL A 62 1.71 -20.11 8.76
N ASP A 63 2.99 -19.79 8.96
CA ASP A 63 3.95 -20.65 9.65
C ASP A 63 3.69 -20.71 11.18
N HIS A 64 3.10 -19.66 11.74
CA HIS A 64 2.83 -19.52 13.19
C HIS A 64 1.33 -19.27 13.47
N PRO A 65 0.47 -20.30 13.35
CA PRO A 65 -0.99 -20.17 13.50
C PRO A 65 -1.43 -19.93 14.97
N GLY A 66 -1.23 -18.71 15.45
CA GLY A 66 -1.67 -18.23 16.76
C GLY A 66 -2.97 -17.42 16.69
N ARG A 67 -3.82 -17.53 17.74
CA ARG A 67 -5.05 -16.72 17.87
C ARG A 67 -4.72 -15.22 17.87
N HIS A 68 -3.80 -14.80 18.74
CA HIS A 68 -3.35 -13.40 18.84
C HIS A 68 -1.84 -13.34 19.13
N PRO A 69 -0.97 -13.53 18.12
CA PRO A 69 0.47 -13.44 18.31
C PRO A 69 0.91 -12.00 18.60
N ILE A 70 2.03 -11.86 19.31
CA ILE A 70 2.75 -10.59 19.48
C ILE A 70 4.03 -10.69 18.65
N VAL A 71 4.12 -9.91 17.58
CA VAL A 71 5.29 -9.87 16.70
C VAL A 71 6.20 -8.75 17.16
N ILE A 72 7.42 -9.07 17.59
CA ILE A 72 8.41 -8.07 18.02
C ILE A 72 9.28 -7.69 16.82
N LEU A 73 9.07 -6.47 16.32
CA LEU A 73 9.83 -5.89 15.21
C LEU A 73 11.04 -5.15 15.77
N LYS A 74 12.21 -5.77 15.64
CA LYS A 74 13.50 -5.13 15.95
C LYS A 74 13.81 -4.07 14.91
N ASP A 75 14.48 -3.01 15.35
CA ASP A 75 15.05 -1.97 14.48
C ASP A 75 14.01 -1.23 13.62
N VAL A 76 12.73 -1.26 14.04
CA VAL A 76 11.61 -0.52 13.43
C VAL A 76 11.05 0.49 14.42
N CYS A 77 11.15 1.77 14.07
CA CYS A 77 10.62 2.90 14.85
C CYS A 77 9.08 2.92 14.81
N PHE A 78 8.43 3.43 15.88
CA PHE A 78 6.95 3.41 15.96
C PHE A 78 6.28 4.29 14.90
N SER A 79 6.90 5.43 14.55
CA SER A 79 6.43 6.33 13.49
C SER A 79 6.37 5.63 12.12
N GLU A 80 7.41 4.88 11.78
CA GLU A 80 7.50 4.13 10.52
C GLU A 80 6.50 3.00 10.47
N LEU A 81 6.40 2.20 11.53
CA LEU A 81 5.40 1.13 11.60
C LEU A 81 3.98 1.70 11.44
N ARG A 82 3.64 2.76 12.18
CA ARG A 82 2.33 3.43 12.08
C ARG A 82 2.04 3.91 10.66
N THR A 83 3.03 4.51 10.00
CA THR A 83 2.92 5.01 8.62
C THR A 83 2.72 3.88 7.62
N LEU A 84 3.43 2.76 7.76
CA LEU A 84 3.23 1.57 6.92
C LEU A 84 1.86 0.92 7.16
N ILE A 85 1.40 0.84 8.41
CA ILE A 85 0.06 0.34 8.72
C ILE A 85 -1.01 1.25 8.11
N GLU A 86 -0.88 2.57 8.21
CA GLU A 86 -1.82 3.51 7.56
C GLU A 86 -1.85 3.34 6.03
N PHE A 87 -0.68 3.20 5.40
CA PHE A 87 -0.57 2.87 3.98
C PHE A 87 -1.27 1.54 3.61
N MET A 88 -1.11 0.48 4.41
CA MET A 88 -1.75 -0.82 4.15
C MET A 88 -3.29 -0.78 4.18
N TYR A 89 -3.88 0.13 4.96
CA TYR A 89 -5.34 0.22 5.12
C TYR A 89 -5.99 1.27 4.20
N ARG A 90 -5.26 2.33 3.84
CA ARG A 90 -5.73 3.38 2.91
C ARG A 90 -5.35 3.16 1.45
N GLY A 91 -4.22 2.49 1.19
CA GLY A 91 -3.55 2.45 -0.11
C GLY A 91 -2.66 3.66 -0.42
N GLU A 92 -2.68 4.69 0.42
CA GLU A 92 -1.87 5.92 0.29
C GLU A 92 -1.51 6.49 1.67
N VAL A 93 -0.39 7.21 1.75
CA VAL A 93 0.05 7.95 2.95
C VAL A 93 0.90 9.16 2.55
N ASN A 94 0.85 10.24 3.33
CA ASN A 94 1.69 11.43 3.11
C ASN A 94 2.83 11.44 4.13
N VAL A 95 4.06 11.66 3.67
CA VAL A 95 5.27 11.59 4.53
C VAL A 95 6.26 12.71 4.21
N GLU A 96 7.02 13.12 5.21
CA GLU A 96 8.07 14.12 5.03
C GLU A 96 9.27 13.55 4.26
N TYR A 97 9.92 14.38 3.44
CA TYR A 97 11.06 13.98 2.61
C TYR A 97 12.23 13.37 3.42
N CYS A 98 12.46 13.87 4.64
CA CYS A 98 13.46 13.35 5.57
C CYS A 98 13.13 11.94 6.11
N GLN A 99 11.85 11.59 6.23
CA GLN A 99 11.38 10.29 6.75
C GLN A 99 11.27 9.23 5.64
N LEU A 100 11.06 9.64 4.39
CA LEU A 100 10.85 8.75 3.24
C LEU A 100 11.95 7.68 3.09
N SER A 101 13.22 8.05 3.29
CA SER A 101 14.35 7.11 3.10
C SER A 101 14.42 6.02 4.16
N THR A 102 13.96 6.27 5.40
CA THR A 102 13.97 5.24 6.45
C THR A 102 12.71 4.38 6.35
N LEU A 103 11.55 5.00 6.13
CA LEU A 103 10.28 4.32 5.83
C LEU A 103 10.42 3.27 4.71
N LEU A 104 11.08 3.62 3.59
CA LEU A 104 11.23 2.69 2.46
C LEU A 104 12.15 1.49 2.77
N LYS A 105 13.17 1.67 3.62
CA LYS A 105 14.01 0.55 4.11
C LYS A 105 13.21 -0.37 5.03
N THR A 106 12.38 0.20 5.90
CA THR A 106 11.46 -0.53 6.77
C THR A 106 10.38 -1.25 5.94
N ALA A 107 9.90 -0.63 4.86
CA ALA A 107 8.99 -1.25 3.90
C ALA A 107 9.63 -2.43 3.14
N GLU A 108 10.89 -2.30 2.73
CA GLU A 108 11.67 -3.37 2.09
C GLU A 108 11.90 -4.55 3.04
N SER A 109 12.34 -4.28 4.27
CA SER A 109 12.54 -5.27 5.34
C SER A 109 11.25 -6.05 5.64
N LEU A 110 10.13 -5.35 5.77
CA LEU A 110 8.79 -5.93 5.98
C LEU A 110 8.12 -6.36 4.66
N LYS A 111 8.81 -6.33 3.51
CA LYS A 111 8.35 -6.76 2.17
C LYS A 111 6.96 -6.23 1.81
N VAL A 112 6.74 -4.93 2.03
CA VAL A 112 5.47 -4.23 1.77
C VAL A 112 5.32 -3.94 0.28
N LYS A 113 4.29 -4.53 -0.33
CA LYS A 113 3.97 -4.41 -1.77
C LYS A 113 3.75 -2.93 -2.15
N GLY A 114 4.26 -2.53 -3.31
CA GLY A 114 4.15 -1.15 -3.80
C GLY A 114 5.07 -0.11 -3.12
N LEU A 115 5.80 -0.48 -2.06
CA LEU A 115 6.82 0.38 -1.43
C LEU A 115 8.22 -0.25 -1.48
N ALA A 116 8.35 -1.55 -1.21
CA ALA A 116 9.62 -2.27 -1.19
C ALA A 116 10.38 -2.21 -2.54
N GLU A 117 9.63 -2.12 -3.65
CA GLU A 117 10.19 -2.02 -5.01
C GLU A 117 10.85 -0.65 -5.27
N MET A 118 10.30 0.44 -4.71
CA MET A 118 10.76 1.82 -4.95
C MET A 118 12.17 2.10 -4.42
N THR A 119 12.64 1.35 -3.41
CA THR A 119 13.98 1.53 -2.84
C THR A 119 15.10 1.31 -3.86
N GLN A 120 14.88 0.45 -4.86
CA GLN A 120 15.86 0.16 -5.91
C GLN A 120 16.06 1.34 -6.86
N ASP A 121 14.97 1.99 -7.30
CA ASP A 121 15.00 3.17 -8.18
C ASP A 121 15.67 4.39 -7.53
N LEU A 122 15.41 4.61 -6.24
CA LEU A 122 16.04 5.68 -5.47
C LEU A 122 17.55 5.43 -5.29
N SER A 123 17.95 4.19 -5.01
CA SER A 123 19.36 3.83 -4.83
C SER A 123 20.22 3.96 -6.10
N THR A 124 19.63 3.69 -7.28
CA THR A 124 20.32 3.78 -8.57
C THR A 124 20.44 5.21 -9.06
N ARG A 125 19.41 6.05 -8.86
CA ARG A 125 19.40 7.44 -9.30
C ARG A 125 20.40 8.35 -8.57
N SER A 126 20.83 7.99 -7.36
CA SER A 126 21.84 8.74 -6.58
C SER A 126 23.29 8.52 -7.01
N ARG A 127 23.57 7.70 -8.04
CA ARG A 127 24.95 7.33 -8.45
C ARG A 127 25.52 8.08 -9.67
N THR A 128 24.75 8.98 -10.30
CA THR A 128 25.05 9.47 -11.67
C THR A 128 25.58 10.91 -11.73
N THR A 129 26.47 11.31 -10.81
CA THR A 129 27.18 12.61 -10.87
C THR A 129 28.66 12.48 -10.53
N ALA A 130 29.43 11.82 -11.40
CA ALA A 130 30.90 11.85 -11.37
C ALA A 130 31.43 11.85 -12.82
N PRO A 131 31.95 12.97 -13.35
CA PRO A 131 32.63 12.98 -14.63
C PRO A 131 34.06 12.46 -14.46
N THR A 132 34.43 11.40 -15.16
CA THR A 132 35.82 10.96 -15.28
C THR A 132 36.15 10.76 -16.74
N SER A 133 36.85 11.74 -17.30
CA SER A 133 37.38 11.68 -18.67
C SER A 133 38.57 10.73 -18.72
N GLN A 134 38.56 9.78 -19.67
CA GLN A 134 39.78 9.28 -20.29
C GLN A 134 39.48 8.57 -21.61
N GLU A 135 40.31 8.85 -22.61
CA GLU A 135 40.29 8.23 -23.94
C GLU A 135 41.23 7.02 -23.96
N ASN A 136 40.88 5.95 -24.70
CA ASN A 136 41.72 5.44 -25.81
C ASN A 136 41.24 4.09 -26.40
N GLU A 137 41.10 4.10 -27.74
CA GLU A 137 41.69 3.17 -28.71
C GLU A 137 41.41 1.64 -28.73
N THR A 138 40.69 1.24 -29.79
CA THR A 138 41.23 0.41 -30.91
C THR A 138 41.10 -1.13 -30.91
N ALA A 139 39.98 -1.57 -31.53
CA ALA A 139 39.87 -2.53 -32.66
C ALA A 139 40.00 -4.07 -32.52
N SER A 140 39.18 -4.76 -33.35
CA SER A 140 39.25 -6.18 -33.82
C SER A 140 38.85 -7.26 -32.78
N SER A 141 38.19 -8.39 -33.11
CA SER A 141 37.91 -9.04 -34.41
C SER A 141 36.56 -9.80 -34.45
N GLU A 142 36.03 -10.03 -35.66
CA GLU A 142 35.04 -11.07 -36.03
C GLU A 142 35.71 -12.10 -36.99
N PRO A 143 35.09 -13.21 -37.46
CA PRO A 143 33.67 -13.66 -37.39
C PRO A 143 33.55 -15.11 -36.77
N THR A 144 32.65 -16.08 -37.04
CA THR A 144 31.68 -16.35 -38.15
C THR A 144 30.63 -17.45 -37.82
N ALA A 145 29.48 -17.39 -38.51
CA ALA A 145 28.70 -18.51 -39.13
C ALA A 145 27.83 -19.53 -38.32
N HIS A 146 26.56 -19.67 -38.79
CA HIS A 146 25.65 -20.85 -38.77
C HIS A 146 25.14 -21.40 -37.40
N SER A 147 23.88 -21.85 -37.20
CA SER A 147 22.78 -22.21 -38.13
C SER A 147 21.37 -22.23 -37.47
N SER A 148 20.32 -22.17 -38.31
CA SER A 148 18.99 -22.81 -38.17
C SER A 148 18.11 -22.61 -36.92
N ALA A 149 17.07 -21.80 -37.16
CA ALA A 149 15.74 -21.77 -36.53
C ALA A 149 15.19 -23.05 -35.86
N LEU A 150 14.51 -22.82 -34.73
CA LEU A 150 13.26 -23.50 -34.35
C LEU A 150 12.17 -22.47 -34.07
N GLN A 151 10.92 -22.90 -34.06
CA GLN A 151 9.70 -22.07 -34.10
C GLN A 151 8.77 -22.42 -32.92
N GLN A 152 7.67 -21.66 -32.73
CA GLN A 152 6.52 -21.95 -31.84
C GLN A 152 6.74 -21.55 -30.33
N ARG A 153 5.81 -20.95 -29.57
CA ARG A 153 4.56 -20.18 -29.83
C ARG A 153 4.00 -19.61 -28.49
N LEU A 154 3.33 -18.43 -28.51
CA LEU A 154 2.68 -17.75 -27.35
C LEU A 154 3.69 -17.27 -26.27
N GLU A 155 3.44 -16.24 -25.46
CA GLU A 155 2.24 -15.45 -25.16
C GLU A 155 2.49 -13.93 -25.32
N ALA A 156 1.43 -13.15 -25.58
CA ALA A 156 1.48 -11.69 -25.52
C ALA A 156 0.74 -11.18 -24.27
N SER A 157 1.47 -10.65 -23.30
CA SER A 157 0.88 -10.00 -22.13
C SER A 157 0.01 -8.80 -22.54
N PRO A 158 -1.13 -8.54 -21.89
CA PRO A 158 -1.82 -7.26 -22.04
C PRO A 158 -0.92 -6.09 -21.56
N PRO A 159 -1.08 -4.88 -22.14
CA PRO A 159 -0.31 -3.71 -21.75
C PRO A 159 -0.75 -3.16 -20.37
N PRO A 160 0.09 -2.33 -19.70
CA PRO A 160 -0.27 -1.67 -18.45
C PRO A 160 -1.45 -0.71 -18.59
N ILE A 161 -2.13 -0.45 -17.47
CA ILE A 161 -3.23 0.52 -17.38
C ILE A 161 -2.66 1.94 -17.39
N GLU A 162 -3.02 2.77 -18.37
CA GLU A 162 -2.71 4.21 -18.33
C GLU A 162 -3.58 4.94 -17.30
N LEU A 163 -2.94 5.72 -16.41
CA LEU A 163 -3.62 6.69 -15.58
C LEU A 163 -4.03 7.89 -16.43
N THR A 164 -5.30 7.93 -16.84
CA THR A 164 -5.87 9.10 -17.53
C THR A 164 -6.06 10.27 -16.56
N THR A 165 -5.31 11.35 -16.77
CA THR A 165 -5.30 12.54 -15.91
C THR A 165 -6.67 13.23 -15.84
N ILE A 166 -7.39 13.05 -14.73
CA ILE A 166 -8.66 13.76 -14.46
C ILE A 166 -8.36 15.24 -14.19
N LYS A 167 -8.48 16.07 -15.23
CA LYS A 167 -8.28 17.51 -15.19
C LYS A 167 -9.46 18.22 -14.51
N ARG A 168 -9.50 18.14 -13.18
CA ARG A 168 -10.59 18.67 -12.31
C ARG A 168 -10.75 20.19 -12.47
N ARG A 169 -11.76 20.63 -13.23
CA ARG A 169 -12.15 22.04 -13.36
C ARG A 169 -12.98 22.47 -12.14
N LEU A 170 -12.64 23.59 -11.52
CA LEU A 170 -13.33 24.16 -10.36
C LEU A 170 -14.14 25.40 -10.74
N SER A 171 -15.46 25.30 -10.64
CA SER A 171 -16.51 26.34 -10.57
C SER A 171 -17.76 25.61 -10.02
N SER A 172 -18.51 26.02 -8.97
CA SER A 172 -19.20 27.32 -8.75
C SER A 172 -20.27 27.52 -9.85
N GLU A 173 -21.57 27.79 -9.61
CA GLU A 173 -22.38 28.33 -8.48
C GLU A 173 -23.85 27.77 -8.62
N ASP A 174 -24.79 27.67 -7.66
CA ASP A 174 -24.85 27.63 -6.17
C ASP A 174 -26.26 27.08 -5.75
N GLU A 175 -26.98 27.63 -4.74
CA GLU A 175 -28.44 27.56 -4.49
C GLU A 175 -29.06 26.25 -3.90
N ARG A 176 -28.92 26.05 -2.57
CA ARG A 176 -30.06 26.29 -1.62
C ARG A 176 -29.73 26.10 -0.14
N ASN A 177 -30.27 27.01 0.69
CA ASN A 177 -30.21 27.00 2.15
C ASN A 177 -31.56 26.59 2.77
N SER A 178 -31.57 25.64 3.72
CA SER A 178 -32.54 25.57 4.84
C SER A 178 -32.09 24.55 5.91
N PRO A 179 -32.21 24.87 7.22
CA PRO A 179 -31.76 23.98 8.30
C PRO A 179 -32.83 22.97 8.74
N SER A 180 -32.41 21.77 9.15
CA SER A 180 -33.25 20.80 9.85
C SER A 180 -33.40 21.14 11.35
N PRO A 181 -34.56 20.89 11.98
CA PRO A 181 -34.80 21.23 13.38
C PRO A 181 -34.04 20.30 14.35
N ARG A 182 -33.65 20.85 15.51
CA ARG A 182 -33.09 20.08 16.63
C ARG A 182 -34.22 19.46 17.47
N PRO A 183 -34.03 18.27 18.07
CA PRO A 183 -34.98 17.73 19.04
C PRO A 183 -34.94 18.51 20.36
N ASN A 184 -36.11 18.77 20.95
CA ASN A 184 -36.22 19.40 22.28
C ASN A 184 -35.88 18.39 23.38
N THR A 185 -34.93 18.72 24.24
CA THR A 185 -34.72 18.05 25.53
C THR A 185 -35.20 18.96 26.67
N PRO A 186 -36.01 18.47 27.62
CA PRO A 186 -36.44 19.26 28.78
C PRO A 186 -35.29 19.42 29.79
N PRO A 187 -35.31 20.47 30.64
CA PRO A 187 -34.32 20.66 31.70
C PRO A 187 -34.49 19.64 32.84
N PRO A 188 -33.42 19.37 33.61
CA PRO A 188 -33.48 18.50 34.79
C PRO A 188 -34.27 19.15 35.94
N PRO A 189 -34.82 18.36 36.88
CA PRO A 189 -35.48 18.87 38.08
C PRO A 189 -34.47 19.51 39.05
N PRO A 190 -34.91 20.42 39.93
CA PRO A 190 -34.06 20.98 40.98
C PRO A 190 -33.67 19.93 42.02
N HIS A 191 -32.47 20.09 42.60
CA HIS A 191 -32.01 19.29 43.73
C HIS A 191 -32.72 19.69 45.03
N LEU A 192 -32.97 18.68 45.87
CA LEU A 192 -33.24 18.77 47.31
C LEU A 192 -32.21 17.90 48.03
#